data_AF-A0A921NM27-F1
#
_entry.id   AF-A0A921NM27-F1
#
_cell.length_a   1.000
_cell.length_b   1.000
_cell.length_c   1.000
_cell.angle_alpha   90.00
_cell.angle_beta   90.00
_cell.angle_gamma   90.00
#
_symmetry.space_group_name_H-M   'P 1'
#
loop_
_entity.id
_entity.type
_entity.pdbx_description
1 polymer ?
#
loop_
_entity_poly.entity_id
_entity_poly.type
_entity_poly.pdbx_seq_one_letter_code
_entity_poly.pdbx_strand_id
1 'polypeptide(L)'
;HSKKAEDYKKAEALLMKVRPYVAYFHSSKYTADLANGDICVAVGFSGDILQAESRAKEAKNGVNIGYNIPKEGAAIWFDMVAMPVDAPNEKAGYAFMNYLLRPDVMASITNYVHYANGNAAADSLVDPAIKADTKVYPSAEMMGKLFALEAMPLNIDRVRTRVWNTIRTGR
;
A
#
# COMPACT_ATOMS: atom_id res chain seq x y z
N HIS A 1 -5.97 -16.71 -3.91
CA HIS A 1 -5.72 -16.80 -2.44
C HIS A 1 -6.11 -18.16 -1.87
N SER A 2 -5.54 -18.61 -0.73
CA SER A 2 -5.95 -19.91 -0.15
C SER A 2 -7.39 -19.85 0.39
N LYS A 3 -8.20 -20.82 -0.03
CA LYS A 3 -9.58 -21.03 0.44
C LYS A 3 -9.67 -22.19 1.45
N LYS A 4 -8.54 -22.67 1.96
CA LYS A 4 -8.45 -23.78 2.91
C LYS A 4 -8.12 -23.24 4.30
N ALA A 5 -8.93 -23.57 5.29
CA ALA A 5 -8.76 -23.05 6.65
C ALA A 5 -7.42 -23.49 7.29
N GLU A 6 -6.91 -24.66 6.90
CA GLU A 6 -5.68 -25.25 7.41
C GLU A 6 -4.43 -24.43 7.01
N ASP A 7 -4.46 -23.75 5.87
CA ASP A 7 -3.33 -22.93 5.43
C ASP A 7 -3.15 -21.70 6.34
N TYR A 8 -4.25 -21.17 6.90
CA TYR A 8 -4.20 -20.06 7.84
C TYR A 8 -3.55 -20.44 9.17
N LYS A 9 -3.68 -21.69 9.62
CA LYS A 9 -2.96 -22.18 10.81
C LYS A 9 -1.45 -22.19 10.60
N LYS A 10 -1.00 -22.52 9.39
CA LYS A 10 0.43 -22.47 9.03
C LYS A 10 0.94 -21.03 9.01
N ALA A 11 0.15 -20.11 8.47
CA ALA A 11 0.46 -18.68 8.47
C ALA A 11 0.52 -18.11 9.90
N GLU A 12 -0.44 -18.46 10.75
CA GLU A 12 -0.44 -18.09 12.17
C GLU A 12 0.83 -18.58 12.88
N ALA A 13 1.15 -19.87 12.76
CA ALA A 13 2.32 -20.46 13.38
C ALA A 13 3.63 -19.80 12.93
N LEU A 14 3.71 -19.35 11.67
CA LEU A 14 4.86 -18.60 11.17
C LEU A 14 4.90 -17.19 11.74
N LEU A 15 3.80 -16.44 11.67
CA LEU A 15 3.74 -15.04 12.13
C LEU A 15 3.91 -14.93 13.65
N MET A 16 3.47 -15.92 14.42
CA MET A 16 3.69 -15.98 15.86
C MET A 16 5.17 -16.15 16.25
N LYS A 17 6.01 -16.74 15.39
CA LYS A 17 7.47 -16.79 15.63
C LYS A 17 8.12 -15.41 15.51
N VAL A 18 7.56 -14.54 14.66
CA VAL A 18 8.07 -13.17 14.44
C VAL A 18 7.46 -12.18 15.42
N ARG A 19 6.25 -12.47 15.92
CA ARG A 19 5.46 -11.59 16.79
C ARG A 19 6.21 -10.98 18.01
N PRO A 20 7.11 -11.68 18.71
CA PRO A 20 7.88 -11.09 19.82
C PRO A 20 8.81 -9.95 19.39
N TYR A 21 9.17 -9.89 18.10
CA TYR A 21 10.07 -8.89 17.52
C TYR A 21 9.32 -7.74 16.82
N VAL A 22 7.98 -7.78 16.80
CA VAL A 22 7.15 -6.73 16.22
C VAL A 22 6.86 -5.66 17.26
N ALA A 23 7.33 -4.44 17.01
CA ALA A 23 7.10 -3.29 17.89
C ALA A 23 5.61 -2.92 17.98
N TYR A 24 4.90 -2.87 16.85
CA TYR A 24 3.46 -2.58 16.80
C TYR A 24 2.82 -3.01 15.47
N PHE A 25 1.48 -3.01 15.44
CA PHE A 25 0.68 -3.13 14.22
C PHE A 25 -0.10 -1.84 13.99
N HIS A 26 0.28 -1.06 12.97
CA HIS A 26 -0.38 0.20 12.63
C HIS A 26 -0.21 0.50 11.14
N SER A 27 -1.23 1.07 10.50
CA SER A 27 -1.28 1.28 9.04
C SER A 27 -0.89 2.69 8.58
N SER A 28 -0.23 3.51 9.41
CA SER A 28 0.15 4.89 9.02
C SER A 28 1.22 5.52 9.90
N LYS A 29 1.23 5.23 11.21
CA LYS A 29 2.26 5.70 12.15
C LYS A 29 3.69 5.42 11.65
N TYR A 30 3.90 4.28 10.99
CA TYR A 30 5.20 3.84 10.51
C TYR A 30 5.86 4.83 9.54
N THR A 31 5.10 5.65 8.81
CA THR A 31 5.65 6.64 7.87
C THR A 31 6.48 7.70 8.60
N ALA A 32 5.94 8.25 9.69
CA ALA A 32 6.64 9.26 10.48
C ALA A 32 7.80 8.64 11.28
N ASP A 33 7.56 7.47 11.90
CA ASP A 33 8.58 6.77 12.67
C ASP A 33 9.77 6.36 11.79
N LEU A 34 9.55 5.91 10.54
CA LEU A 34 10.64 5.67 9.59
C LEU A 34 11.40 6.95 9.26
N ALA A 35 10.69 8.02 8.91
CA ALA A 35 11.31 9.30 8.52
C ALA A 35 12.18 9.89 9.63
N ASN A 36 11.80 9.68 10.89
CA ASN A 36 12.53 10.13 12.08
C ASN A 36 13.64 9.17 12.53
N GLY A 37 13.65 7.92 12.04
CA GLY A 37 14.58 6.89 12.48
C GLY A 37 14.17 6.15 13.77
N ASP A 38 12.91 6.28 14.20
CA ASP A 38 12.37 5.61 15.40
C ASP A 38 12.17 4.10 15.17
N ILE A 39 11.95 3.68 13.92
CA ILE A 39 11.94 2.27 13.50
C ILE A 39 12.86 2.06 12.30
N CYS A 40 13.39 0.85 12.15
CA CYS A 40 14.33 0.51 11.07
C CYS A 40 13.73 -0.32 9.93
N VAL A 41 12.56 -0.96 10.15
CA VAL A 41 11.88 -1.79 9.15
C VAL A 41 10.36 -1.65 9.32
N ALA A 42 9.64 -1.52 8.20
CA ALA A 42 8.19 -1.59 8.16
C ALA A 42 7.71 -2.45 6.98
N VAL A 43 6.65 -3.23 7.20
CA VAL A 43 5.85 -3.80 6.12
C VAL A 43 4.71 -2.83 5.87
N GLY A 44 4.79 -2.09 4.76
CA GLY A 44 3.89 -0.98 4.47
C GLY A 44 3.63 -0.78 2.98
N PHE A 45 2.84 0.24 2.68
CA PHE A 45 2.49 0.60 1.32
C PHE A 45 3.64 1.34 0.62
N SER A 46 3.82 1.11 -0.69
CA SER A 46 4.98 1.63 -1.45
C SER A 46 5.11 3.15 -1.35
N GLY A 47 4.06 3.90 -1.69
CA GLY A 47 4.08 5.36 -1.67
C GLY A 47 4.27 5.95 -0.26
N ASP A 48 3.80 5.26 0.79
CA ASP A 48 4.03 5.70 2.17
C ASP A 48 5.51 5.62 2.57
N ILE A 49 6.21 4.56 2.14
CA ILE A 49 7.65 4.42 2.37
C ILE A 49 8.43 5.45 1.55
N LEU A 50 8.00 5.74 0.32
CA LEU A 50 8.61 6.79 -0.52
C LEU A 50 8.38 8.19 0.03
N GLN A 51 7.21 8.45 0.63
CA GLN A 51 6.96 9.70 1.34
C GLN A 51 7.84 9.82 2.60
N ALA A 52 8.04 8.72 3.34
CA ALA A 52 8.97 8.72 4.47
C ALA A 52 10.41 9.04 4.00
N GLU A 53 10.85 8.45 2.89
CA GLU A 53 12.14 8.74 2.25
C GLU A 53 12.26 10.22 1.86
N SER A 54 11.25 10.79 1.21
CA SER A 54 11.24 12.20 0.82
C SER A 54 11.30 13.12 2.05
N ARG A 55 10.48 12.86 3.09
CA ARG A 55 10.48 13.64 4.34
C ARG A 55 11.83 13.59 5.07
N ALA A 56 12.47 12.42 5.13
CA ALA A 56 13.81 12.29 5.73
C ALA A 56 14.86 13.12 4.96
N LYS A 57 14.82 13.08 3.62
CA LYS A 57 15.69 13.90 2.76
C LYS A 57 15.45 15.39 2.95
N GLU A 58 14.20 15.84 2.99
CA GLU A 58 13.82 17.24 3.22
C GLU A 58 14.27 17.74 4.61
N ALA A 59 14.13 16.90 5.64
CA ALA A 59 14.54 17.21 7.01
C ALA A 59 16.06 17.25 7.19
N LYS A 60 16.85 16.69 6.24
CA LYS A 60 18.32 16.58 6.31
C LYS A 60 18.80 15.94 7.63
N ASN A 61 18.05 15.00 8.16
CA ASN A 61 18.31 14.37 9.46
C ASN A 61 19.27 13.17 9.39
N GLY A 62 19.79 12.84 8.20
CA GLY A 62 20.73 11.74 7.99
C GLY A 62 20.10 10.35 7.90
N VAL A 63 18.76 10.25 7.98
CA VAL A 63 18.04 8.98 7.86
C VAL A 63 17.92 8.61 6.37
N ASN A 64 18.37 7.40 6.03
CA ASN A 64 18.29 6.86 4.67
C ASN A 64 17.27 5.73 4.62
N ILE A 65 16.23 5.90 3.81
CA ILE A 65 15.13 4.94 3.67
C ILE A 65 15.14 4.37 2.26
N GLY A 66 14.93 3.05 2.16
CA GLY A 66 14.75 2.35 0.91
C GLY A 66 13.45 1.54 0.91
N TYR A 67 12.87 1.37 -0.27
CA TYR A 67 11.74 0.48 -0.50
C TYR A 67 12.15 -0.65 -1.45
N ASN A 68 11.69 -1.86 -1.17
CA ASN A 68 11.91 -3.03 -2.01
C ASN A 68 10.61 -3.83 -2.12
N ILE A 69 10.30 -4.27 -3.34
CA ILE A 69 9.36 -5.37 -3.56
C ILE A 69 10.17 -6.67 -3.40
N PRO A 70 9.79 -7.58 -2.49
CA PRO A 70 10.50 -8.85 -2.33
C PRO A 70 10.60 -9.64 -3.64
N LYS A 71 11.70 -10.39 -3.83
CA LYS A 71 11.96 -11.16 -5.05
C LYS A 71 10.91 -12.25 -5.32
N GLU A 72 10.24 -12.70 -4.26
CA GLU A 72 9.14 -13.66 -4.28
C GLU A 72 7.85 -13.06 -4.87
N GLY A 73 7.76 -11.74 -4.96
CA GLY A 73 6.55 -11.01 -5.31
C GLY A 73 5.85 -10.41 -4.08
N ALA A 74 4.79 -9.64 -4.34
CA ALA A 74 3.99 -8.98 -3.31
C ALA A 74 2.55 -8.77 -3.79
N ALA A 75 1.68 -8.39 -2.84
CA ALA A 75 0.34 -7.99 -3.18
C ALA A 75 0.35 -6.66 -3.96
N ILE A 76 -0.32 -6.62 -5.10
CA ILE A 76 -0.72 -5.37 -5.78
C ILE A 76 -2.14 -5.01 -5.34
N TRP A 77 -2.38 -3.71 -5.18
CA TRP A 77 -3.64 -3.17 -4.69
C TRP A 77 -4.03 -1.94 -5.51
N PHE A 78 -5.32 -1.65 -5.51
CA PHE A 78 -5.92 -0.56 -6.28
C PHE A 78 -6.99 0.11 -5.43
N ASP A 79 -6.81 1.41 -5.18
CA ASP A 79 -7.83 2.22 -4.54
C ASP A 79 -8.83 2.72 -5.59
N MET A 80 -10.10 2.61 -5.25
CA MET A 80 -11.21 2.97 -6.14
C MET A 80 -12.01 4.10 -5.52
N VAL A 81 -12.31 5.14 -6.31
CA VAL A 81 -13.27 6.18 -5.91
C VAL A 81 -14.68 5.64 -6.17
N ALA A 82 -15.50 5.56 -5.12
CA ALA A 82 -16.88 5.08 -5.19
C ALA A 82 -17.85 6.07 -4.54
N MET A 83 -19.10 6.08 -5.01
CA MET A 83 -20.19 6.87 -4.43
C MET A 83 -21.11 5.93 -3.64
N PRO A 84 -21.35 6.17 -2.33
CA PRO A 84 -22.37 5.45 -1.58
C PRO A 84 -23.76 5.62 -2.20
N VAL A 85 -24.62 4.59 -2.10
CA VAL A 85 -25.98 4.60 -2.67
C VAL A 85 -26.89 5.66 -2.03
N ASP A 86 -26.56 6.11 -0.84
CA ASP A 86 -27.28 7.11 -0.06
C ASP A 86 -26.52 8.47 0.01
N ALA A 87 -25.61 8.71 -0.94
CA ALA A 87 -24.84 9.95 -0.98
C ALA A 87 -25.78 11.18 -1.06
N PRO A 88 -25.70 12.13 -0.10
CA PRO A 88 -26.66 13.23 -0.01
C PRO A 88 -26.51 14.29 -1.12
N ASN A 89 -25.44 14.21 -1.92
CA ASN A 89 -25.16 15.12 -3.02
C ASN A 89 -24.42 14.41 -4.17
N GLU A 90 -25.17 13.64 -4.95
CA GLU A 90 -24.63 12.90 -6.11
C GLU A 90 -23.97 13.81 -7.14
N LYS A 91 -24.53 15.00 -7.40
CA LYS A 91 -23.98 15.96 -8.35
C LYS A 91 -22.56 16.40 -7.98
N ALA A 92 -22.31 16.70 -6.70
CA ALA A 92 -20.98 17.02 -6.23
C ALA A 92 -20.03 15.81 -6.29
N GLY A 93 -20.53 14.60 -5.98
CA GLY A 93 -19.77 13.36 -6.11
C GLY A 93 -19.27 13.13 -7.54
N TYR A 94 -20.16 13.24 -8.53
CA TYR A 94 -19.77 13.13 -9.95
C TYR A 94 -18.83 14.26 -10.39
N ALA A 95 -19.04 15.49 -9.92
CA ALA A 95 -18.14 16.59 -10.22
C ALA A 95 -16.71 16.32 -9.70
N PHE A 96 -16.58 15.76 -8.49
CA PHE A 96 -15.29 15.39 -7.92
C PHE A 96 -14.63 14.23 -8.67
N MET A 97 -15.38 13.17 -8.99
CA MET A 97 -14.88 12.05 -9.81
C MET A 97 -14.37 12.54 -11.17
N ASN A 98 -15.13 13.43 -11.84
CA ASN A 98 -14.73 14.02 -13.10
C ASN A 98 -13.48 14.90 -12.97
N TYR A 99 -13.35 15.65 -11.88
CA TYR A 99 -12.15 16.44 -11.60
C TYR A 99 -10.90 15.56 -11.44
N LEU A 100 -11.00 14.44 -10.69
CA LEU A 100 -9.89 13.50 -10.53
C LEU A 100 -9.48 12.84 -11.86
N LEU A 101 -10.43 12.62 -12.78
CA LEU A 101 -10.13 12.01 -14.08
C LEU A 101 -9.41 12.96 -15.06
N ARG A 102 -9.24 14.24 -14.72
CA ARG A 102 -8.42 15.15 -15.54
C ARG A 102 -6.95 14.73 -15.50
N PRO A 103 -6.24 14.64 -16.65
CA PRO A 103 -4.84 14.22 -16.69
C PRO A 103 -3.90 15.05 -15.82
N ASP A 104 -4.06 16.38 -15.82
CA ASP A 104 -3.22 17.31 -15.05
C ASP A 104 -3.40 17.14 -13.55
N VAL A 105 -4.64 16.93 -13.12
CA VAL A 105 -4.99 16.70 -11.72
C VAL A 105 -4.39 15.38 -11.24
N MET A 106 -4.61 14.30 -11.99
CA MET A 106 -4.14 12.97 -11.58
C MET A 106 -2.62 12.86 -11.59
N ALA A 107 -1.95 13.46 -12.58
CA ALA A 107 -0.49 13.52 -12.61
C ALA A 107 0.07 14.33 -11.43
N SER A 108 -0.54 15.47 -11.10
CA SER A 108 -0.14 16.26 -9.92
C SER A 108 -0.26 15.46 -8.62
N ILE A 109 -1.29 14.64 -8.47
CA ILE A 109 -1.45 13.73 -7.33
C ILE A 109 -0.30 12.72 -7.30
N THR A 110 -0.06 12.00 -8.41
CA THR A 110 1.07 11.04 -8.49
C THR A 110 2.41 11.69 -8.16
N ASN A 111 2.67 12.88 -8.69
CA ASN A 111 3.92 13.61 -8.45
C ASN A 111 4.10 13.99 -6.97
N TYR A 112 3.01 14.14 -6.22
CA TYR A 112 3.06 14.47 -4.80
C TYR A 112 3.11 13.22 -3.90
N VAL A 113 2.26 12.22 -4.14
CA VAL A 113 2.12 11.06 -3.23
C VAL A 113 2.92 9.82 -3.64
N HIS A 114 3.54 9.85 -4.83
CA HIS A 114 4.38 8.78 -5.37
C HIS A 114 3.63 7.44 -5.56
N TYR A 115 2.34 7.51 -5.87
CA TYR A 115 1.54 6.37 -6.29
C TYR A 115 1.27 6.43 -7.79
N ALA A 116 1.49 5.32 -8.49
CA ALA A 116 1.06 5.16 -9.87
C ALA A 116 -0.47 5.31 -9.95
N ASN A 117 -0.96 5.98 -10.99
CA ASN A 117 -2.38 6.19 -11.21
C ASN A 117 -2.91 5.39 -12.41
N GLY A 118 -4.23 5.20 -12.47
CA GLY A 118 -4.92 4.47 -13.53
C GLY A 118 -5.29 5.31 -14.77
N ASN A 119 -4.81 6.55 -14.88
CA ASN A 119 -5.17 7.45 -15.97
C ASN A 119 -4.07 7.46 -17.05
N ALA A 120 -4.27 6.70 -18.13
CA ALA A 120 -3.29 6.61 -19.22
C ALA A 120 -2.97 7.98 -19.86
N ALA A 121 -3.91 8.93 -19.88
CA ALA A 121 -3.66 10.26 -20.43
C ALA A 121 -2.80 11.14 -19.49
N ALA A 122 -2.66 10.78 -18.21
CA ALA A 122 -1.81 11.48 -17.25
C ALA A 122 -0.33 11.08 -17.37
N ASP A 123 0.00 9.98 -18.04
CA ASP A 123 1.35 9.40 -18.07
C ASP A 123 2.41 10.37 -18.60
N SER A 124 2.09 11.19 -19.59
CA SER A 124 3.02 12.19 -20.15
C SER A 124 3.22 13.42 -19.25
N LEU A 125 2.43 13.55 -18.18
CA LEU A 125 2.45 14.67 -17.24
C LEU A 125 3.08 14.28 -15.88
N VAL A 126 3.32 12.99 -15.66
CA VAL A 126 4.06 12.50 -14.49
C VAL A 126 5.53 12.88 -14.62
N ASP A 127 6.16 13.26 -13.52
CA ASP A 127 7.59 13.58 -13.46
C ASP A 127 8.40 12.40 -14.05
N PRO A 128 9.29 12.63 -15.03
CA PRO A 128 10.10 11.56 -15.62
C PRO A 128 10.89 10.72 -14.61
N ALA A 129 11.35 11.32 -13.51
CA ALA A 129 12.07 10.61 -12.46
C ALA A 129 11.15 9.64 -11.70
N ILE A 130 9.89 10.05 -11.44
CA ILE A 130 8.88 9.18 -10.80
C ILE A 130 8.43 8.09 -11.78
N LYS A 131 8.23 8.44 -13.06
CA LYS A 131 7.82 7.47 -14.09
C LYS A 131 8.87 6.40 -14.34
N ALA A 132 10.16 6.73 -14.16
CA ALA A 132 11.27 5.81 -14.28
C ALA A 132 11.58 5.02 -12.98
N ASP A 133 11.00 5.41 -11.84
CA ASP A 133 11.23 4.73 -10.56
C ASP A 133 10.48 3.39 -10.50
N THR A 134 11.22 2.29 -10.50
CA THR A 134 10.67 0.93 -10.45
C THR A 134 10.01 0.58 -9.12
N LYS A 135 10.17 1.42 -8.08
CA LYS A 135 9.41 1.33 -6.83
C LYS A 135 7.97 1.85 -6.98
N VAL A 136 7.74 2.73 -7.96
CA VAL A 136 6.43 3.31 -8.29
C VAL A 136 5.80 2.59 -9.48
N TYR A 137 6.58 2.39 -10.55
CA TYR A 137 6.19 1.69 -11.77
C TYR A 137 7.06 0.43 -11.94
N PRO A 138 6.68 -0.72 -11.35
CA PRO A 138 7.49 -1.93 -11.39
C PRO A 138 7.79 -2.41 -12.81
N SER A 139 8.95 -3.06 -12.98
CA SER A 139 9.34 -3.68 -14.25
C SER A 139 8.34 -4.77 -14.66
N ALA A 140 8.27 -5.10 -15.95
CA ALA A 140 7.41 -6.18 -16.45
C ALA A 140 7.71 -7.53 -15.77
N GLU A 141 8.97 -7.82 -15.46
CA GLU A 141 9.36 -9.01 -14.71
C GLU A 141 8.76 -9.01 -13.29
N MET A 142 8.88 -7.89 -12.58
CA MET A 142 8.32 -7.77 -11.24
C MET A 142 6.79 -7.81 -11.27
N MET A 143 6.16 -7.14 -12.24
CA MET A 143 4.71 -7.19 -12.48
C MET A 143 4.21 -8.64 -12.62
N GLY A 144 4.98 -9.52 -13.26
CA GLY A 144 4.66 -10.96 -13.37
C GLY A 144 4.70 -11.75 -12.05
N LYS A 145 5.26 -11.16 -10.98
CA LYS A 145 5.34 -11.75 -9.64
C LYS A 145 4.33 -11.12 -8.66
N LEU A 146 3.64 -10.05 -9.06
CA LEU A 146 2.63 -9.42 -8.20
C LEU A 146 1.31 -10.18 -8.28
N PHE A 147 0.55 -10.18 -7.18
CA PHE A 147 -0.77 -10.79 -7.14
C PHE A 147 -1.82 -9.83 -6.57
N ALA A 148 -2.98 -9.75 -7.22
CA ALA A 148 -4.10 -8.96 -6.71
C ALA A 148 -4.76 -9.68 -5.53
N LEU A 149 -5.29 -8.91 -4.57
CA LEU A 149 -6.14 -9.46 -3.52
C LEU A 149 -7.52 -9.84 -4.09
N GLU A 150 -8.03 -11.01 -3.70
CA GLU A 150 -9.37 -11.47 -4.11
C GLU A 150 -10.35 -11.35 -2.95
N ALA A 151 -11.62 -11.13 -3.28
CA ALA A 151 -12.71 -11.27 -2.32
C ALA A 151 -12.75 -12.71 -1.80
N MET A 152 -12.79 -12.87 -0.47
CA MET A 152 -12.81 -14.17 0.18
C MET A 152 -14.23 -14.58 0.57
N PRO A 153 -14.58 -15.88 0.47
CA PRO A 153 -15.80 -16.40 1.08
C PRO A 153 -15.87 -16.04 2.58
N LEU A 154 -17.05 -15.64 3.07
CA LEU A 154 -17.23 -15.13 4.43
C LEU A 154 -16.74 -16.10 5.52
N ASN A 155 -16.89 -17.42 5.30
CA ASN A 155 -16.40 -18.42 6.23
C ASN A 155 -14.87 -18.39 6.36
N ILE A 156 -14.15 -18.19 5.26
CA ILE A 156 -12.68 -18.06 5.25
C ILE A 156 -12.24 -16.71 5.80
N ASP A 157 -12.97 -15.64 5.49
CA ASP A 157 -12.65 -14.31 6.02
C ASP A 157 -12.74 -14.28 7.56
N ARG A 158 -13.76 -14.92 8.14
CA ARG A 158 -13.85 -15.09 9.61
C ARG A 158 -12.64 -15.81 10.20
N VAL A 159 -12.12 -16.83 9.51
CA VAL A 159 -10.88 -17.53 9.93
C VAL A 159 -9.70 -16.56 9.88
N ARG A 160 -9.54 -15.83 8.77
CA ARG A 160 -8.49 -14.82 8.59
C ARG A 160 -8.54 -13.75 9.69
N THR A 161 -9.71 -13.21 10.01
CA THR A 161 -9.89 -12.21 11.07
C THR A 161 -9.53 -12.77 12.45
N ARG A 162 -9.92 -14.00 12.76
CA ARG A 162 -9.58 -14.63 14.05
C ARG A 162 -8.06 -14.79 14.20
N VAL A 163 -7.42 -15.34 13.17
CA VAL A 163 -5.96 -15.52 13.13
C VAL A 163 -5.24 -14.18 13.29
N TRP A 164 -5.69 -13.14 12.59
CA TRP A 164 -5.09 -11.80 12.72
C TRP A 164 -5.22 -11.22 14.13
N ASN A 165 -6.37 -11.40 14.77
CA ASN A 165 -6.57 -10.96 16.15
C ASN A 165 -5.65 -11.70 17.14
N THR A 166 -5.49 -13.01 16.97
CA THR A 166 -4.51 -13.82 17.71
C THR A 166 -3.10 -13.28 17.55
N ILE A 167 -2.65 -13.08 16.31
CA ILE A 167 -1.31 -12.54 16.02
C ILE A 167 -1.12 -11.18 16.69
N ARG A 168 -2.07 -10.25 16.49
CA ARG A 168 -1.96 -8.89 17.03
C ARG A 168 -1.90 -8.88 18.57
N THR A 169 -2.71 -9.70 19.22
CA THR A 169 -2.79 -9.78 20.69
C THR A 169 -1.72 -10.68 21.33
N GLY A 170 -1.04 -11.50 20.53
CA GLY A 170 -0.06 -12.48 21.02
C GLY A 170 -0.70 -13.65 21.77
N ARG A 171 -1.96 -13.99 21.48
CA ARG A 171 -2.74 -15.05 22.13
C ARG A 171 -3.24 -16.09 21.16
#